data_AF-A0A9E0KY98-F1
#
_entry.id   AF-A0A9E0KY98-F1
#
_cell.length_a   1.000
_cell.length_b   1.000
_cell.length_c   1.000
_cell.angle_alpha   90.00
_cell.angle_beta   90.00
_cell.angle_gamma   90.00
#
_symmetry.space_group_name_H-M   'P 1'
#
loop_
_entity.id
_entity.type
_entity.pdbx_description
1 polymer ?
#
loop_
_entity_poly.entity_id
_entity_poly.type
_entity_poly.pdbx_seq_one_letter_code
_entity_poly.pdbx_strand_id
1 'polypeptide(L)' 'VMLVLIFNGSSVDKSAMAGKHTAVVNVLGEISDNSPANASRVIEGLRAAFEAEHSQAIVLQINSPGGSPV' A
#
# COMPACT_ATOMS: atom_id res chain seq x y z
N VAL A 1 2.33 29.55 -1.64
CA VAL A 1 2.73 29.38 -3.06
C VAL A 1 2.12 28.08 -3.54
N MET A 2 1.14 28.13 -4.44
CA MET A 2 0.46 26.96 -4.99
C MET A 2 1.17 26.57 -6.29
N LEU A 3 1.69 25.35 -6.36
CA LEU A 3 2.33 24.82 -7.56
C LEU A 3 1.23 24.25 -8.48
N VAL A 4 1.07 24.84 -9.66
CA VAL A 4 0.20 24.34 -10.72
C VAL A 4 1.09 23.65 -11.75
N LEU A 5 0.89 22.34 -11.97
CA LEU A 5 1.59 21.56 -12.99
C LEU A 5 0.70 21.41 -14.21
N ILE A 6 1.14 21.97 -15.35
CA ILE A 6 0.52 21.78 -16.66
C ILE A 6 1.15 20.55 -17.31
N PHE A 7 0.37 19.48 -17.50
CA PHE A 7 0.82 18.26 -18.18
C PHE A 7 0.55 18.34 -19.68
N ASN A 8 1.62 18.49 -20.48
CA ASN A 8 1.60 18.21 -21.91
C ASN A 8 2.22 16.84 -22.17
N GLY A 9 1.37 15.85 -22.46
CA GLY A 9 1.67 14.79 -23.43
C GLY A 9 2.93 13.94 -23.28
N SER A 10 3.45 13.70 -22.09
CA SER A 10 4.52 12.71 -21.89
C SER A 10 4.12 11.78 -20.75
N SER A 11 3.97 10.50 -21.08
CA SER A 11 3.74 9.40 -20.17
C SER A 11 4.70 9.51 -19.00
N VAL A 12 4.20 9.94 -17.84
CA VAL A 12 4.99 9.89 -16.60
C VAL A 12 5.10 8.42 -16.24
N ASP A 13 6.25 7.82 -16.52
CA ASP A 13 6.63 6.53 -15.97
C ASP A 13 6.56 6.63 -14.44
N LYS A 14 5.46 6.12 -13.86
CA LYS A 14 5.25 6.10 -12.40
C LYS A 14 6.39 5.37 -11.67
N SER A 15 7.09 4.46 -12.35
CA SER A 15 8.28 3.78 -11.83
C SER A 15 9.46 4.74 -11.63
N ALA A 16 9.67 5.69 -12.56
CA ALA A 16 10.74 6.69 -12.44
C ALA A 16 10.55 7.70 -11.29
N MET A 17 9.32 7.83 -10.77
CA MET A 17 9.02 8.71 -9.62
C MET A 17 9.19 8.03 -8.26
N ALA A 18 9.19 6.70 -8.18
CA ALA A 18 9.29 5.97 -6.93
C ALA A 18 10.71 5.44 -6.74
N GLY A 19 11.65 6.32 -6.38
CA GLY A 19 12.97 5.89 -5.92
C GLY A 19 12.90 4.94 -4.72
N LYS A 20 14.05 4.57 -4.14
CA LYS A 20 14.12 3.71 -2.94
C LYS A 20 13.12 4.19 -1.88
N HIS A 21 12.22 3.31 -1.46
CA HIS A 21 11.18 3.64 -0.49
C HIS A 21 10.88 2.47 0.45
N THR A 22 10.06 2.73 1.46
CA THR A 22 9.51 1.70 2.34
C THR A 22 8.04 1.54 1.99
N ALA A 23 7.61 0.32 1.67
CA ALA A 23 6.21 0.03 1.47
C ALA A 23 5.50 -0.04 2.83
N VAL A 24 4.31 0.55 2.93
CA VAL A 24 3.50 0.53 4.15
C VAL A 24 2.19 -0.18 3.85
N VAL A 25 1.87 -1.20 4.64
CA VAL A 25 0.59 -1.93 4.57
C VAL A 25 -0.19 -1.65 5.85
N ASN A 26 -1.42 -1.19 5.70
CA ASN A 26 -2.28 -0.81 6.82
C ASN A 26 -3.33 -1.89 7.09
N VAL A 27 -3.45 -2.34 8.34
CA VAL A 27 -4.48 -3.25 8.81
C VAL A 27 -5.28 -2.51 9.88
N LEU A 28 -6.39 -1.90 9.47
CA LEU A 28 -7.20 -1.02 10.32
C LEU A 28 -8.58 -1.62 10.55
N GLY A 29 -8.94 -1.84 11.81
CA GLY A 29 -10.22 -2.45 12.18
C GLY A 29 -10.21 -3.98 12.19
N GLU A 30 -11.37 -4.58 12.41
CA GLU A 30 -11.55 -6.03 12.54
C GLU A 30 -11.17 -6.77 11.24
N ILE A 31 -10.52 -7.92 11.37
CA ILE A 31 -10.17 -8.79 10.23
C ILE A 31 -11.35 -9.74 10.01
N SER A 32 -12.22 -9.37 9.07
CA SER A 32 -13.41 -10.14 8.69
C SER A 32 -13.73 -9.96 7.21
N ASP A 33 -14.48 -10.87 6.59
CA ASP A 33 -14.78 -10.85 5.14
C ASP A 33 -15.42 -9.53 4.68
N ASN A 34 -16.33 -8.97 5.49
CA ASN A 34 -17.05 -7.73 5.18
C ASN A 34 -16.32 -6.44 5.63
N SER A 35 -15.09 -6.54 6.13
CA SER A 35 -14.30 -5.40 6.61
C SER A 35 -13.35 -4.87 5.53
N PRO A 36 -12.99 -3.58 5.56
CA PRO A 36 -11.85 -3.06 4.81
C PRO A 36 -10.55 -3.80 5.08
N ALA A 37 -10.34 -4.28 6.32
CA ALA A 37 -9.20 -5.10 6.74
C ALA A 37 -9.43 -6.60 6.55
N ASN A 38 -10.21 -7.01 5.55
CA ASN A 38 -10.36 -8.44 5.23
C ASN A 38 -9.01 -9.08 4.83
N ALA A 39 -8.86 -10.36 5.15
CA ALA A 39 -7.60 -11.08 4.99
C ALA A 39 -7.08 -11.08 3.54
N SER A 40 -7.98 -11.25 2.56
CA SER A 40 -7.62 -11.25 1.13
C SER A 40 -6.96 -9.94 0.71
N ARG A 41 -7.54 -8.80 1.09
CA ARG A 41 -6.99 -7.47 0.81
C ARG A 41 -5.64 -7.23 1.48
N VAL A 42 -5.49 -7.67 2.73
CA VAL A 42 -4.21 -7.55 3.44
C VAL A 42 -3.13 -8.38 2.75
N ILE A 43 -3.45 -9.60 2.32
CA ILE A 43 -2.53 -10.47 1.58
C ILE A 43 -2.17 -9.86 0.22
N GLU A 44 -3.15 -9.34 -0.52
CA GLU A 44 -2.92 -8.65 -1.79
C GLU A 44 -2.03 -7.41 -1.62
N GLY A 45 -2.29 -6.59 -0.60
CA GLY A 45 -1.47 -5.42 -0.27
C GLY A 45 -0.04 -5.80 0.12
N LEU A 46 0.14 -6.88 0.88
CA LEU A 46 1.47 -7.42 1.20
C LEU A 46 2.19 -7.92 -0.05
N ARG A 47 1.52 -8.66 -0.94
CA ARG A 47 2.11 -9.11 -2.21
C ARG A 47 2.56 -7.93 -3.07
N ALA A 48 1.71 -6.92 -3.23
CA ALA A 48 2.05 -5.71 -3.96
C ALA A 48 3.25 -4.97 -3.33
N ALA A 49 3.34 -4.93 -1.99
CA ALA A 49 4.48 -4.35 -1.29
C ALA A 49 5.79 -5.13 -1.49
N PHE A 50 5.71 -6.46 -1.64
CA PHE A 50 6.85 -7.33 -1.96
C PHE A 50 7.30 -7.21 -3.43
N GLU A 51 6.36 -7.05 -4.35
CA GLU A 51 6.62 -6.96 -5.79
C GLU A 51 7.08 -5.56 -6.23
N ALA A 52 7.00 -4.56 -5.35
CA ALA A 52 7.46 -3.21 -5.62
C ALA A 52 8.99 -3.13 -5.78
N GLU A 53 9.47 -2.96 -7.02
CA GLU A 53 10.89 -3.01 -7.43
C GLU A 53 11.83 -2.11 -6.61
N HIS A 54 11.33 -1.02 -6.04
CA HIS A 54 12.12 -0.05 -5.28
C HIS A 54 11.83 -0.05 -3.77
N SER A 55 10.98 -0.96 -3.29
CA SER A 55 10.74 -1.16 -1.87
C SER A 55 11.97 -1.80 -1.21
N GLN A 56 12.56 -1.10 -0.24
CA GLN A 56 13.73 -1.57 0.52
C GLN A 56 13.33 -2.26 1.83
N ALA A 57 12.11 -2.00 2.30
CA ALA A 57 11.55 -2.55 3.52
C ALA A 57 10.03 -2.48 3.46
N ILE A 58 9.36 -3.35 4.22
CA ILE A 58 7.91 -3.36 4.38
C ILE A 58 7.59 -3.10 5.85
N VAL A 59 6.73 -2.11 6.11
CA VAL A 59 6.18 -1.84 7.44
C VAL A 59 4.71 -2.22 7.44
N LEU A 60 4.34 -3.09 8.38
CA LEU A 60 2.96 -3.45 8.63
C LEU A 60 2.44 -2.61 9.80
N GLN A 61 1.56 -1.66 9.50
CA GLN A 61 0.90 -0.82 10.50
C GLN A 61 -0.44 -1.47 10.89
N ILE A 62 -0.47 -2.04 12.09
CA ILE A 62 -1.65 -2.76 12.59
C ILE A 62 -2.34 -1.92 13.67
N ASN A 63 -3.60 -1.59 13.42
CA ASN A 63 -4.54 -1.07 14.39
C ASN A 63 -5.84 -1.87 14.27
N SER A 64 -5.78 -3.13 14.71
CA SER A 64 -6.86 -4.10 14.57
C SER A 64 -7.16 -4.73 15.94
N PRO A 65 -8.45 -4.94 16.29
CA PRO A 65 -8.83 -5.73 17.46
C PRO A 65 -8.61 -7.24 17.25
N GLY A 66 -8.18 -7.66 16.06
CA GLY A 66 -8.06 -9.06 15.65
C GLY A 66 -9.21 -9.50 14.75
N GLY A 67 -9.50 -10.80 14.77
CA GLY A 67 -10.57 -11.45 14.03
C GLY A 67 -10.78 -12.86 14.59
N SER A 68 -11.59 -13.68 13.92
CA SER A 68 -11.75 -15.08 14.34
C SER A 68 -10.41 -15.81 14.16
N PRO A 69 -9.84 -16.43 15.21
CA PRO A 69 -8.81 -17.43 15.00
C PRO A 69 -9.45 -18.56 14.18
N VAL A 70 -8.79 -18.89 13.08
CA VAL A 70 -9.22 -19.92 12.13
C VAL A 70 -9.39 -21.28 12.80
#